data_AF-A0A7S1B526-F1
#
_entry.id   AF-A0A7S1B526-F1
#
_cell.length_a   1.000
_cell.length_b   1.000
_cell.length_c   1.000
_cell.angle_alpha   90.00
_cell.angle_beta   90.00
_cell.angle_gamma   90.00
#
_symmetry.space_group_name_H-M   'P 1'
#
loop_
_entity.id
_entity.type
_entity.pdbx_description
1 polymer ?
#
loop_
_entity_poly.entity_id
_entity_poly.type
_entity_poly.pdbx_seq_one_letter_code
_entity_poly.pdbx_strand_id
1 'polypeptide(L)'
;MPTLAAIQDNVKRFTVLSEHAQGTASLGNGMIDVFLDRRLRQDDNRGLGEGVMDNVRTKTRLRVVMETNIDFLGEFKPSPFCQQLWDKLNHPVEAFGENI
;
A
#
# COMPACT_ATOMS: atom_id res chain seq x y z
N MET A 1 3.53 5.42 -2.08
CA MET A 1 3.05 4.94 -0.77
C MET A 1 4.09 4.02 -0.15
N PRO A 2 4.93 4.50 0.78
CA PRO A 2 5.85 3.63 1.52
C PRO A 2 5.11 2.67 2.47
N THR A 3 4.01 3.13 3.08
CA THR A 3 3.24 2.37 4.08
C THR A 3 1.73 2.56 3.97
N LEU A 4 1.27 3.80 3.76
CA LEU A 4 -0.14 4.18 3.83
C LEU A 4 -0.54 5.16 2.72
N ALA A 5 -1.73 4.97 2.14
CA ALA A 5 -2.45 5.95 1.33
C ALA A 5 -3.89 6.05 1.82
N ALA A 6 -4.43 7.27 1.90
CA ALA A 6 -5.80 7.48 2.34
C ALA A 6 -6.49 8.59 1.55
N ILE A 7 -7.80 8.44 1.41
CA ILE A 7 -8.72 9.47 0.92
C ILE A 7 -9.88 9.58 1.91
N GLN A 8 -10.46 10.76 2.05
CA GLN A 8 -11.56 10.99 2.99
C GLN A 8 -12.55 12.02 2.49
N ASP A 9 -13.80 11.86 2.91
CA ASP A 9 -14.82 12.90 2.86
C ASP A 9 -15.21 13.31 4.29
N ASN A 10 -16.28 14.09 4.43
CA ASN A 10 -16.77 14.58 5.72
C ASN A 10 -17.41 13.49 6.61
N VAL A 11 -17.56 12.26 6.12
CA VAL A 11 -18.23 11.16 6.83
C VAL A 11 -17.29 9.97 7.03
N LYS A 12 -16.45 9.66 6.03
CA LYS A 12 -15.70 8.40 5.93
C LYS A 12 -14.27 8.60 5.44
N ARG A 13 -13.39 7.72 5.90
CA ARG A 13 -12.01 7.57 5.43
C ARG A 13 -11.83 6.19 4.82
N PHE A 14 -11.18 6.15 3.67
CA PHE A 14 -10.71 4.94 3.02
C PHE A 14 -9.18 4.94 3.05
N THR A 15 -8.60 3.95 3.73
CA THR A 15 -7.16 3.82 3.93
C THR A 15 -6.68 2.48 3.37
N VAL A 16 -5.59 2.52 2.61
CA VAL A 16 -4.86 1.34 2.13
C VAL A 16 -3.50 1.31 2.81
N LEU A 17 -3.15 0.16 3.40
CA LEU A 17 -1.86 -0.12 4.02
C LEU A 17 -1.10 -1.14 3.19
N SER A 18 0.22 -0.97 3.11
CA SER A 18 1.14 -1.88 2.44
C SER A 18 2.32 -2.25 3.33
N GLU A 19 2.87 -3.44 3.10
CA GLU A 19 4.09 -3.94 3.74
C GLU A 19 5.37 -3.45 3.03
N HIS A 20 5.26 -2.96 1.80
CA HIS A 20 6.38 -2.46 1.01
C HIS A 20 6.00 -1.22 0.20
N ALA A 21 7.01 -0.46 -0.19
CA ALA A 21 6.81 0.78 -0.94
C ALA A 21 6.28 0.49 -2.35
N GLN A 22 5.17 1.15 -2.70
CA GLN A 22 4.53 1.03 -4.01
C GLN A 22 4.21 2.40 -4.59
N GLY A 23 4.14 2.47 -5.93
CA GLY A 23 3.57 3.62 -6.62
C GLY A 23 2.08 3.71 -6.29
N THR A 24 1.58 4.90 -5.95
CA THR A 24 0.17 5.09 -5.61
C THR A 24 -0.29 6.47 -6.01
N ALA A 25 -1.50 6.54 -6.55
CA ALA A 25 -2.15 7.79 -6.95
C ALA A 25 -3.65 7.75 -6.62
N SER A 26 -4.31 8.91 -6.69
CA SER A 26 -5.77 9.00 -6.73
C SER A 26 -6.11 9.69 -8.05
N LEU A 27 -6.39 8.90 -9.09
CA LEU A 27 -6.64 9.42 -10.44
C LEU A 27 -8.11 9.79 -10.66
N GLY A 28 -8.99 9.34 -9.77
CA GLY A 28 -10.42 9.65 -9.74
C GLY A 28 -10.89 9.97 -8.33
N ASN A 29 -11.94 10.79 -8.22
CA ASN A 29 -12.56 11.07 -6.93
C ASN A 29 -13.08 9.76 -6.30
N GLY A 30 -12.74 9.52 -5.05
CA GLY A 30 -13.09 8.29 -4.35
C GLY A 30 -12.22 7.07 -4.72
N MET A 31 -11.11 7.24 -5.45
CA MET A 31 -10.26 6.12 -5.90
C MET A 31 -8.84 6.20 -5.32
N ILE A 32 -8.25 5.03 -5.07
CA ILE A 32 -6.82 4.87 -4.82
C ILE A 32 -6.31 3.80 -5.79
N ASP A 33 -5.37 4.20 -6.65
CA ASP A 33 -4.73 3.35 -7.65
C ASP A 33 -3.36 2.92 -7.12
N VAL A 34 -3.13 1.61 -6.99
CA VAL A 34 -1.88 1.03 -6.48
C VAL A 34 -1.16 0.27 -7.59
N PHE A 35 0.09 0.64 -7.87
CA PHE A 35 0.93 -0.01 -8.87
C PHE A 35 1.60 -1.24 -8.24
N LEU A 36 1.30 -2.42 -8.78
CA LEU A 36 1.79 -3.70 -8.24
C LEU A 36 3.15 -4.11 -8.80
N ASP A 37 3.33 -3.98 -10.12
CA ASP A 37 4.57 -4.33 -10.82
C ASP A 37 4.63 -3.59 -12.17
N ARG A 38 5.82 -3.53 -12.78
CA ARG A 38 6.03 -2.94 -14.11
C ARG A 38 6.97 -3.80 -14.95
N ARG A 39 6.63 -3.95 -16.22
CA ARG A 39 7.47 -4.62 -17.22
C ARG A 39 7.67 -3.68 -18.40
N LEU A 40 8.93 -3.33 -18.70
CA LEU A 40 9.29 -2.38 -19.75
C LEU A 40 10.34 -2.97 -20.68
N ARG A 41 10.09 -2.92 -21.99
CA ARG A 41 11.03 -3.44 -23.00
C ARG A 41 12.13 -2.44 -23.39
N GLN A 42 11.96 -1.17 -23.05
CA GLN A 42 12.80 -0.06 -23.49
C GLN A 42 13.52 0.54 -22.30
N ASP A 43 14.79 0.90 -22.50
CA ASP A 43 15.58 1.70 -21.56
C ASP A 43 15.07 3.15 -21.54
N ASP A 44 15.25 3.83 -20.41
CA ASP A 44 14.82 5.22 -20.22
C ASP A 44 15.94 6.25 -20.45
N ASN A 45 17.10 5.80 -20.95
CA ASN A 45 18.32 6.58 -21.20
C ASN A 45 18.85 7.32 -19.96
N ARG A 46 18.66 6.75 -18.76
CA ARG A 46 19.22 7.27 -17.50
C ARG A 46 20.45 6.52 -17.00
N GLY A 47 21.04 5.66 -17.84
CA GLY A 47 22.33 5.01 -17.60
C GLY A 47 22.28 3.53 -17.24
N LEU A 48 21.08 2.92 -17.21
CA LEU A 48 20.93 1.48 -16.97
C LEU A 48 21.27 0.66 -18.24
N GLY A 49 20.82 1.12 -19.40
CA GLY A 49 21.13 0.50 -20.70
C GLY A 49 20.26 -0.72 -21.03
N GLU A 50 19.17 -0.95 -20.29
CA GLU A 50 18.23 -2.05 -20.52
C GLU A 50 16.82 -1.71 -19.99
N GLY A 51 15.81 -2.44 -20.48
CA GLY A 51 14.46 -2.40 -19.93
C GLY A 51 14.30 -3.33 -18.72
N VAL A 52 13.15 -3.28 -18.04
CA VAL A 52 12.81 -4.17 -16.92
C VAL A 52 11.97 -5.35 -17.42
N MET A 53 12.60 -6.51 -17.59
CA MET A 53 12.00 -7.70 -18.22
C MET A 53 12.21 -9.01 -17.43
N ASP A 54 12.66 -8.90 -16.19
CA ASP A 54 13.05 -9.98 -15.29
C ASP A 54 12.05 -10.19 -14.13
N ASN A 55 10.81 -9.73 -14.30
CA ASN A 55 9.73 -9.88 -13.31
C ASN A 55 9.58 -11.35 -12.85
N VAL A 56 9.51 -11.54 -11.54
CA VAL A 56 9.14 -12.80 -10.90
C VAL A 56 7.78 -12.66 -10.23
N ARG A 57 7.12 -13.79 -9.93
CA ARG A 57 5.83 -13.75 -9.22
C ARG A 57 6.03 -13.21 -7.81
N THR A 58 5.51 -12.02 -7.55
CA THR A 58 5.56 -11.37 -6.24
C THR A 58 4.16 -11.26 -5.65
N LYS A 59 4.00 -11.69 -4.40
CA LYS A 59 2.75 -11.53 -3.66
C LYS A 59 2.76 -10.19 -2.94
N THR A 60 1.85 -9.29 -3.30
CA THR A 60 1.61 -8.05 -2.56
C THR A 60 0.52 -8.26 -1.52
N ARG A 61 0.77 -7.94 -0.26
CA ARG A 61 -0.27 -7.89 0.78
C ARG A 61 -0.67 -6.46 1.09
N LEU A 62 -1.95 -6.16 0.87
CA LEU A 62 -2.57 -4.89 1.26
C LEU A 62 -3.60 -5.12 2.37
N ARG A 63 -3.76 -4.14 3.26
CA ARG A 63 -4.92 -4.04 4.15
C ARG A 63 -5.74 -2.84 3.75
N VAL A 64 -7.05 -3.03 3.63
CA VAL A 64 -7.99 -1.96 3.29
C VAL A 64 -8.86 -1.71 4.50
N VAL A 65 -8.95 -0.44 4.90
CA VAL A 65 -9.66 0.00 6.09
C VAL A 65 -10.64 1.08 5.70
N MET A 66 -11.89 0.93 6.12
CA MET A 66 -12.93 1.94 5.99
C MET A 66 -13.38 2.38 7.38
N GLU A 67 -13.31 3.68 7.64
CA GLU A 67 -13.58 4.27 8.95
C GLU A 67 -14.62 5.38 8.82
N THR A 68 -15.39 5.62 9.88
CA THR A 68 -16.37 6.71 9.97
C THR A 68 -16.07 7.58 11.18
N ASN A 69 -16.78 8.72 11.31
CA ASN A 69 -16.62 9.66 12.45
C ASN A 69 -15.17 10.16 12.63
N ILE A 70 -14.44 10.26 11.52
CA ILE A 70 -13.11 10.84 11.47
C ILE A 70 -13.20 12.37 11.49
N ASP A 71 -12.25 13.00 12.17
CA ASP A 71 -12.09 14.45 12.12
C ASP A 71 -11.67 14.88 10.71
N PHE A 72 -12.59 15.54 10.00
CA PHE A 72 -12.38 16.01 8.63
C PHE A 72 -11.57 17.32 8.59
N LEU A 73 -11.68 18.16 9.62
CA LEU A 73 -11.06 19.49 9.67
C LEU A 73 -9.67 19.46 10.31
N GLY A 74 -9.38 18.41 11.09
CA GLY A 74 -8.08 18.20 11.72
C GLY A 74 -6.99 17.74 10.77
N GLU A 75 -5.76 17.78 11.26
CA GLU A 75 -4.59 17.19 10.61
C GLU A 75 -4.79 15.67 10.43
N PHE A 76 -4.39 15.15 9.26
CA PHE A 76 -4.45 13.72 9.00
C PHE A 76 -3.60 12.94 10.02
N LYS A 77 -4.25 12.01 10.72
CA LYS A 77 -3.59 11.07 11.64
C LYS A 77 -4.13 9.67 11.37
N PRO A 78 -3.25 8.65 11.23
CA PRO A 78 -3.70 7.26 11.16
C PRO A 78 -4.47 6.90 12.43
N SER A 79 -5.64 6.28 12.27
CA SER A 79 -6.41 5.82 13.42
C SER A 79 -5.66 4.74 14.21
N PRO A 80 -5.99 4.52 15.50
CA PRO A 80 -5.42 3.42 16.27
C PRO A 80 -5.66 2.04 15.62
N PHE A 81 -6.78 1.86 14.93
CA PHE A 81 -7.10 0.63 14.22
C PHE A 81 -6.20 0.43 12.99
N CYS A 82 -5.99 1.50 12.21
CA CYS A 82 -5.04 1.49 11.10
C CYS A 82 -3.61 1.19 11.57
N GLN A 83 -3.18 1.79 12.68
CA GLN A 83 -1.86 1.52 13.26
C GLN A 83 -1.72 0.05 13.66
N GLN A 84 -2.69 -0.51 14.37
CA GLN A 84 -2.67 -1.92 14.76
C GLN A 84 -2.64 -2.88 13.55
N LEU A 85 -3.36 -2.55 12.48
CA LEU A 85 -3.35 -3.35 11.25
C LEU A 85 -2.03 -3.26 10.50
N TRP A 86 -1.40 -2.09 10.51
CA TRP A 86 -0.07 -1.89 9.95
C TRP A 86 0.99 -2.67 10.74
N ASP A 87 0.93 -2.65 12.08
CA ASP A 87 1.82 -3.44 12.94
C ASP A 87 1.68 -4.94 12.64
N LYS A 88 0.44 -5.45 12.57
CA LYS A 88 0.18 -6.86 12.20
C LYS A 88 0.67 -7.22 10.80
N LEU A 89 0.74 -6.25 9.89
CA LEU A 89 1.20 -6.48 8.52
C LEU A 89 2.73 -6.58 8.46
N ASN A 90 3.46 -5.75 9.19
CA ASN A 90 4.93 -5.73 9.21
C ASN A 90 5.56 -6.68 10.24
N HIS A 91 4.82 -6.99 11.30
CA HIS A 91 5.24 -7.89 12.39
C HIS A 91 4.20 -9.02 12.55
N PRO A 92 4.08 -9.91 11.55
CA PRO A 92 3.16 -11.04 11.64
C PRO A 92 3.62 -12.03 12.71
N VAL A 93 2.67 -12.75 13.31
CA VAL A 93 2.98 -13.86 14.21
C VAL A 93 3.70 -14.96 13.41
N GLU A 94 4.87 -15.36 13.90
CA GLU A 94 5.64 -16.47 13.33
C GLU A 94 5.07 -17.79 13.85
N ALA A 95 4.74 -18.70 12.94
CA ALA A 95 4.29 -20.05 13.26
C ALA A 95 5.44 -21.03 13.00
N PHE A 96 5.84 -21.76 14.03
CA PHE A 96 6.87 -22.79 13.95
C PHE A 96 6.20 -24.16 14.00
N GLY A 97 6.40 -24.97 12.97
CA GLY A 97 5.93 -26.35 12.91
C GLY A 97 7.12 -27.32 12.94
N GLU A 98 6.96 -28.45 13.61
CA GLU A 98 7.87 -29.59 13.44
C GLU A 98 7.47 -30.32 12.14
N ASN A 99 8.43 -30.58 11.26
CA ASN A 99 8.20 -31.43 10.10
C ASN A 99 8.00 -32.87 10.60
N ILE A 100 6.76 -33.38 10.49
CA ILE A 100 6.44 -34.81 10.62
C ILE A 100 6.56 -35.46 9.24
#